data_AF-A0A9E2FIX6-F1
#
_entry.id   AF-A0A9E2FIX6-F1
#
_cell.length_a   1.000
_cell.length_b   1.000
_cell.length_c   1.000
_cell.angle_alpha   90.00
_cell.angle_beta   90.00
_cell.angle_gamma   90.00
#
_symmetry.space_group_name_H-M   'P 1'
#
loop_
_entity.id
_entity.type
_entity.pdbx_description
1 polymer ?
#
loop_
_entity_poly.entity_id
_entity_poly.type
_entity_poly.pdbx_seq_one_letter_code
_entity_poly.pdbx_strand_id
1 'polypeptide(L)'
;MRHGHSMIRNWTWPAQAALFGALSLTRPALAQEAIIIDHTCTDLRQVPDSWVEQAKSQFRLSYGHTSHGSQIITGMDVIKGNPGDLYWWDHDGTAGGLSIHDYTPSGDLGSPDRYTWEVLTRAMLDDPGNDRNIVMWSWCGQADTTAEDIQIYLDLMSGLEADYPDVTFIYMTGHLTGTGEEGNLHQRNNQIRGHCIAN
;
A
#
# COMPACT_ATOMS: atom_id res chain seq x y z
N MET A 1 -33.26 0.38 -26.82
CA MET A 1 -34.48 0.75 -26.05
C MET A 1 -34.44 -0.02 -24.74
N ARG A 2 -34.60 0.70 -23.61
CA ARG A 2 -35.17 0.33 -22.28
C ARG A 2 -35.01 -1.12 -21.79
N HIS A 3 -34.70 -1.45 -20.54
CA HIS A 3 -34.41 -0.78 -19.26
C HIS A 3 -34.01 -1.92 -18.28
N GLY A 4 -33.29 -1.64 -17.18
CA GLY A 4 -33.34 -2.47 -15.97
C GLY A 4 -32.01 -2.57 -15.21
N HIS A 5 -31.85 -1.73 -14.19
CA HIS A 5 -30.72 -1.68 -13.24
C HIS A 5 -30.82 -2.77 -12.16
N SER A 6 -29.68 -3.15 -11.57
CA SER A 6 -29.53 -3.11 -10.10
C SER A 6 -28.07 -2.85 -9.72
N MET A 7 -27.87 -1.79 -8.95
CA MET A 7 -26.64 -1.41 -8.25
C MET A 7 -26.54 -2.15 -6.92
N ILE A 8 -25.32 -2.42 -6.45
CA ILE A 8 -25.01 -2.48 -5.02
C ILE A 8 -23.72 -1.66 -4.79
N ARG A 9 -23.88 -0.46 -4.25
CA ARG A 9 -22.87 0.25 -3.46
C ARG A 9 -23.54 0.62 -2.15
N ASN A 10 -22.88 0.39 -1.01
CA ASN A 10 -23.24 1.03 0.25
C ASN A 10 -21.98 1.68 0.84
N TRP A 11 -21.87 2.99 0.63
CA TRP A 11 -21.13 3.92 1.48
C TRP A 11 -22.20 4.73 2.24
N THR A 12 -22.15 4.75 3.57
CA THR A 12 -23.13 5.45 4.41
C THR A 12 -22.75 6.92 4.62
N TRP A 13 -23.76 7.81 4.51
CA TRP A 13 -23.69 9.23 4.90
C TRP A 13 -24.15 9.44 6.36
N PRO A 14 -23.75 10.54 7.03
CA PRO A 14 -24.12 10.78 8.42
C PRO A 14 -25.55 11.30 8.52
N ALA A 15 -26.37 10.68 9.37
CA ALA A 15 -27.66 11.21 9.79
C ALA A 15 -27.55 11.74 11.22
N GLN A 16 -28.06 12.95 11.45
CA GLN A 16 -28.17 13.54 12.78
C GLN A 16 -29.25 12.84 13.62
N ALA A 17 -28.85 12.55 14.86
CA ALA A 17 -29.61 12.44 16.12
C ALA A 17 -30.79 11.46 16.24
N ALA A 18 -30.59 10.41 17.06
CA ALA A 18 -31.50 10.03 18.14
C ALA A 18 -30.77 9.10 19.14
N LEU A 19 -30.88 9.43 20.43
CA LEU A 19 -30.27 8.74 21.56
C LEU A 19 -31.10 7.49 21.92
N PHE A 20 -30.66 6.27 21.58
CA PHE A 20 -31.18 5.03 22.17
C PHE A 20 -30.09 3.95 22.24
N GLY A 21 -30.07 3.24 23.38
CA GLY A 21 -29.05 2.33 23.90
C GLY A 21 -28.21 1.54 22.89
N ALA A 22 -26.88 1.67 23.03
CA ALA A 22 -25.91 0.91 22.25
C ALA A 22 -25.85 -0.56 22.71
N LEU A 23 -26.48 -1.45 21.95
CA LEU A 23 -25.94 -2.79 21.76
C LEU A 23 -24.87 -2.69 20.67
N SER A 24 -23.61 -2.85 21.06
CA SER A 24 -22.49 -2.97 20.12
C SER A 24 -22.67 -4.26 19.31
N LEU A 25 -23.23 -4.13 18.11
CA LEU A 25 -23.13 -5.17 17.09
C LEU A 25 -21.72 -5.11 16.51
N THR A 26 -20.85 -6.02 16.93
CA THR A 26 -19.59 -6.27 16.25
C THR A 26 -19.90 -6.76 14.83
N ARG A 27 -19.66 -5.90 13.83
CA ARG A 27 -19.66 -6.33 12.43
C ARG A 27 -18.46 -7.27 12.25
N PRO A 28 -18.65 -8.51 11.80
CA PRO A 28 -17.52 -9.32 11.38
C PRO A 28 -16.87 -8.62 10.19
N ALA A 29 -15.57 -8.34 10.27
CA ALA A 29 -14.77 -7.96 9.12
C ALA A 29 -14.79 -9.17 8.16
N LEU A 30 -15.35 -9.00 6.98
CA LEU A 30 -15.15 -9.97 5.90
C LEU A 30 -13.68 -9.89 5.51
N ALA A 31 -12.94 -10.98 5.66
CA ALA A 31 -11.57 -11.07 5.15
C ALA A 31 -11.62 -10.83 3.64
N GLN A 32 -11.04 -9.72 3.19
CA GLN A 32 -10.84 -9.41 1.79
C GLN A 32 -9.69 -10.30 1.30
N GLU A 33 -9.87 -11.06 0.22
CA GLU A 33 -8.76 -11.82 -0.36
C GLU A 33 -7.58 -10.89 -0.68
N ALA A 34 -6.37 -11.30 -0.29
CA ALA A 34 -5.16 -10.53 -0.54
C ALA A 34 -4.94 -10.30 -2.04
N ILE A 35 -4.64 -9.05 -2.40
CA ILE A 35 -4.24 -8.69 -3.77
C ILE A 35 -2.72 -8.91 -3.87
N ILE A 36 -2.32 -9.96 -4.59
CA ILE A 36 -0.91 -10.28 -4.83
C ILE A 36 -0.51 -9.78 -6.22
N ILE A 37 0.44 -8.85 -6.27
CA ILE A 37 1.02 -8.33 -7.52
C ILE A 37 2.45 -8.87 -7.64
N ASP A 38 2.70 -9.71 -8.64
CA ASP A 38 4.01 -10.31 -8.89
C ASP A 38 4.48 -10.14 -10.34
N HIS A 39 5.56 -10.83 -10.71
CA HIS A 39 6.15 -10.75 -12.04
C HIS A 39 5.25 -11.29 -13.17
N THR A 40 4.13 -11.94 -12.86
CA THR A 40 3.11 -12.37 -13.82
C THR A 40 2.08 -11.25 -14.09
N CYS A 41 2.01 -10.23 -13.24
CA CYS A 41 1.14 -9.06 -13.36
C CYS A 41 1.78 -7.92 -14.16
N THR A 42 2.45 -8.22 -15.29
CA THR A 42 3.25 -7.24 -16.04
C THR A 42 2.56 -6.68 -17.28
N ASP A 43 1.47 -7.29 -17.74
CA ASP A 43 0.70 -6.78 -18.88
C ASP A 43 -0.30 -5.70 -18.45
N LEU A 44 0.12 -4.44 -18.55
CA LEU A 44 -0.70 -3.28 -18.16
C LEU A 44 -2.04 -3.21 -18.90
N ARG A 45 -2.18 -3.83 -20.08
CA ARG A 45 -3.44 -3.86 -20.84
C ARG A 45 -4.54 -4.66 -20.13
N GLN A 46 -4.17 -5.48 -19.15
CA GLN A 46 -5.11 -6.20 -18.30
C GLN A 46 -5.69 -5.33 -17.19
N VAL A 47 -5.20 -4.09 -17.01
CA VAL A 47 -5.77 -3.11 -16.08
C VAL A 47 -6.64 -2.14 -16.88
N PRO A 48 -7.99 -2.27 -16.84
CA PRO A 48 -8.88 -1.29 -17.44
C PRO A 48 -8.58 0.13 -16.99
N ASP A 49 -8.59 1.09 -17.92
CA ASP A 49 -8.37 2.52 -17.64
C ASP A 49 -9.26 3.04 -16.50
N SER A 50 -10.49 2.53 -16.38
CA SER A 50 -11.42 2.91 -15.30
C SER A 50 -10.90 2.58 -13.90
N TRP A 51 -10.03 1.58 -13.76
CA TRP A 51 -9.37 1.28 -12.49
C TRP A 51 -8.20 2.22 -12.22
N VAL A 52 -7.47 2.62 -13.25
CA VAL A 52 -6.41 3.64 -13.12
C VAL A 52 -7.03 4.99 -12.72
N GLU A 53 -8.13 5.40 -13.35
CA GLU A 53 -8.83 6.63 -13.00
C GLU A 53 -9.46 6.58 -11.60
N GLN A 54 -10.01 5.44 -11.19
CA GLN A 54 -10.48 5.27 -9.80
C GLN A 54 -9.32 5.38 -8.81
N ALA A 55 -8.19 4.73 -9.08
CA ALA A 55 -7.00 4.84 -8.25
C ALA A 55 -6.53 6.30 -8.11
N LYS A 56 -6.43 7.05 -9.21
CA LYS A 56 -6.08 8.48 -9.19
C LYS A 56 -7.04 9.32 -8.34
N SER A 57 -8.34 8.98 -8.35
CA SER A 57 -9.37 9.71 -7.59
C SER A 57 -9.44 9.34 -6.10
N GLN A 58 -8.97 8.16 -5.72
CA GLN A 58 -9.16 7.61 -4.38
C GLN A 58 -7.85 7.51 -3.59
N PHE A 59 -6.75 7.23 -4.26
CA PHE A 59 -5.51 6.86 -3.61
C PHE A 59 -4.61 8.07 -3.44
N ARG A 60 -4.07 8.19 -2.23
CA ARG A 60 -3.08 9.18 -1.83
C ARG A 60 -1.98 8.43 -1.11
N LEU A 61 -0.93 8.12 -1.87
CA LEU A 61 0.13 7.22 -1.42
C LEU A 61 1.19 7.99 -0.65
N SER A 62 1.77 7.31 0.33
CA SER A 62 3.08 7.61 0.90
C SER A 62 4.01 6.46 0.56
N TYR A 63 5.19 6.75 0.02
CA TYR A 63 6.16 5.74 -0.36
C TYR A 63 7.53 6.02 0.29
N GLY A 64 7.82 5.30 1.37
CA GLY A 64 9.09 5.38 2.06
C GLY A 64 10.11 4.43 1.43
N HIS A 65 11.21 4.97 0.90
CA HIS A 65 12.27 4.14 0.35
C HIS A 65 13.62 4.85 0.31
N THR A 66 14.65 4.05 0.03
CA THR A 66 16.00 4.53 -0.30
C THR A 66 16.36 4.14 -1.74
N SER A 67 17.64 3.92 -2.04
CA SER A 67 18.16 3.84 -3.41
C SER A 67 17.42 2.85 -4.32
N HIS A 68 17.30 1.58 -3.93
CA HIS A 68 16.70 0.56 -4.79
C HIS A 68 15.19 0.72 -4.96
N GLY A 69 14.47 1.29 -3.99
CA GLY A 69 13.03 1.50 -4.09
C GLY A 69 12.62 2.51 -5.17
N SER A 70 13.56 3.35 -5.63
CA SER A 70 13.32 4.32 -6.72
C SER A 70 12.93 3.69 -8.06
N GLN A 71 13.10 2.37 -8.22
CA GLN A 71 12.76 1.66 -9.45
C GLN A 71 11.28 1.78 -9.84
N ILE A 72 10.35 1.79 -8.86
CA ILE A 72 8.92 1.97 -9.13
C ILE A 72 8.67 3.37 -9.71
N ILE A 73 9.18 4.40 -9.02
CA ILE A 73 9.07 5.80 -9.45
C ILE A 73 9.67 6.00 -10.85
N THR A 74 10.87 5.46 -11.08
CA THR A 74 11.54 5.50 -12.38
C THR A 74 10.69 4.84 -13.47
N GLY A 75 10.10 3.67 -13.18
CA GLY A 75 9.21 2.98 -14.12
C GLY A 75 7.94 3.77 -14.41
N MET A 76 7.36 4.41 -13.40
CA MET A 76 6.19 5.28 -13.57
C MET A 76 6.53 6.50 -14.43
N ASP A 77 7.68 7.13 -14.25
CA ASP A 77 8.13 8.25 -15.08
C ASP A 77 8.31 7.90 -16.56
N VAL A 78 8.67 6.66 -16.89
CA VAL A 78 8.77 6.18 -18.28
C VAL A 78 7.40 6.22 -18.99
N ILE A 79 6.30 5.97 -18.27
CA ILE A 79 4.94 5.88 -18.84
C ILE A 79 4.04 7.08 -18.51
N LYS A 80 4.52 8.03 -17.68
CA LYS A 80 3.77 9.12 -17.07
C LYS A 80 3.05 10.04 -18.05
N GLY A 81 3.65 10.32 -19.20
CA GLY A 81 3.12 11.28 -20.17
C GLY A 81 3.14 12.73 -19.66
N ASN A 82 2.17 13.52 -20.12
CA ASN A 82 1.95 14.93 -19.76
C ASN A 82 0.86 15.07 -18.68
N PRO A 83 0.77 16.24 -18.00
CA PRO A 83 -0.34 16.52 -17.10
C PRO A 83 -1.70 16.25 -17.73
N GLY A 84 -2.49 15.38 -17.09
CA GLY A 84 -3.81 14.94 -17.54
C GLY A 84 -3.83 13.61 -18.31
N ASP A 85 -2.67 13.04 -18.67
CA ASP A 85 -2.60 11.71 -19.27
C ASP A 85 -2.98 10.61 -18.26
N LEU A 86 -3.32 9.41 -18.77
CA LEU A 86 -3.83 8.29 -17.98
C LEU A 86 -2.92 7.91 -16.80
N TYR A 87 -1.60 7.89 -17.03
CA TYR A 87 -0.60 7.52 -16.01
C TYR A 87 0.07 8.73 -15.36
N TRP A 88 -0.50 9.93 -15.51
CA TRP A 88 0.02 11.11 -14.84
C TRP A 88 -0.02 10.93 -13.32
N TRP A 89 1.09 11.27 -12.66
CA TRP A 89 1.24 11.26 -11.21
C TRP A 89 2.13 12.41 -10.78
N ASP A 90 1.92 12.94 -9.59
CA ASP A 90 2.83 13.88 -8.95
C ASP A 90 2.61 13.84 -7.43
N HIS A 91 3.26 14.76 -6.70
CA HIS A 91 3.14 14.81 -5.25
C HIS A 91 1.68 15.02 -4.79
N ASP A 92 0.97 15.96 -5.40
CA ASP A 92 -0.33 16.44 -4.89
C ASP A 92 -1.53 15.81 -5.62
N GLY A 93 -1.29 15.07 -6.71
CA GLY A 93 -2.31 14.57 -7.63
C GLY A 93 -2.85 15.65 -8.56
N THR A 94 -2.00 16.61 -8.97
CA THR A 94 -2.43 17.71 -9.83
C THR A 94 -2.81 17.22 -11.23
N ALA A 95 -3.58 18.02 -11.96
CA ALA A 95 -4.15 17.64 -13.26
C ALA A 95 -4.94 16.31 -13.23
N GLY A 96 -5.47 15.93 -12.07
CA GLY A 96 -6.20 14.69 -11.86
C GLY A 96 -5.30 13.45 -11.84
N GLY A 97 -4.00 13.59 -11.57
CA GLY A 97 -3.04 12.50 -11.46
C GLY A 97 -3.11 11.73 -10.14
N LEU A 98 -2.36 10.64 -10.06
CA LEU A 98 -2.15 9.91 -8.81
C LEU A 98 -1.27 10.74 -7.87
N SER A 99 -1.67 10.89 -6.60
CA SER A 99 -0.88 11.57 -5.59
C SER A 99 0.05 10.58 -4.88
N ILE A 100 1.36 10.81 -4.99
CA ILE A 100 2.39 10.01 -4.31
C ILE A 100 3.35 10.94 -3.58
N HIS A 101 3.38 10.86 -2.26
CA HIS A 101 4.45 11.44 -1.46
C HIS A 101 5.66 10.50 -1.52
N ASP A 102 6.52 10.77 -2.50
CA ASP A 102 7.77 10.04 -2.71
C ASP A 102 8.78 10.33 -1.58
N TYR A 103 9.61 9.36 -1.21
CA TYR A 103 10.52 9.42 -0.05
C TYR A 103 9.85 9.78 1.29
N THR A 104 8.56 9.48 1.45
CA THR A 104 7.78 9.89 2.62
C THR A 104 7.17 8.69 3.35
N PRO A 105 7.31 8.60 4.69
CA PRO A 105 8.26 9.38 5.47
C PRO A 105 9.70 8.97 5.10
N SER A 106 10.66 9.89 5.29
CA SER A 106 12.06 9.61 4.98
C SER A 106 12.63 8.59 5.96
N GLY A 107 13.21 7.51 5.47
CA GLY A 107 13.81 6.46 6.31
C GLY A 107 14.21 5.22 5.51
N ASP A 108 14.55 4.15 6.22
CA ASP A 108 14.90 2.85 5.65
C ASP A 108 14.27 1.74 6.50
N LEU A 109 13.68 0.72 5.86
CA LEU A 109 13.01 -0.37 6.59
C LEU A 109 13.95 -1.15 7.53
N GLY A 110 15.22 -1.28 7.18
CA GLY A 110 16.17 -2.06 7.96
C GLY A 110 17.15 -1.24 8.80
N SER A 111 17.13 0.10 8.70
CA SER A 111 18.10 0.99 9.33
C SER A 111 17.40 2.20 9.98
N PRO A 112 17.80 2.65 11.17
CA PRO A 112 18.96 2.18 11.94
C PRO A 112 18.75 0.88 12.70
N ASP A 113 17.50 0.48 12.96
CA ASP A 113 17.19 -0.54 13.97
C ASP A 113 16.02 -1.47 13.64
N ARG A 114 15.41 -1.35 12.45
CA ARG A 114 14.19 -2.08 12.00
C ARG A 114 12.88 -1.65 12.62
N TYR A 115 12.89 -0.67 13.52
CA TYR A 115 11.69 -0.17 14.21
C TYR A 115 11.39 1.29 13.88
N THR A 116 12.42 2.11 13.66
CA THR A 116 12.29 3.56 13.47
C THR A 116 11.31 3.93 12.33
N TRP A 117 11.28 3.16 11.23
CA TRP A 117 10.37 3.42 10.10
C TRP A 117 8.88 3.35 10.50
N GLU A 118 8.53 2.47 11.44
CA GLU A 118 7.15 2.32 11.92
C GLU A 118 6.74 3.53 12.75
N VAL A 119 7.62 3.99 13.66
CA VAL A 119 7.41 5.21 14.44
C VAL A 119 7.22 6.43 13.54
N LEU A 120 8.04 6.54 12.49
CA LEU A 120 7.92 7.62 11.50
C LEU A 120 6.62 7.53 10.70
N THR A 121 6.15 6.31 10.40
CA THR A 121 4.87 6.07 9.74
C THR A 121 3.71 6.54 10.61
N ARG A 122 3.72 6.20 11.90
CA ARG A 122 2.71 6.68 12.87
C ARG A 122 2.72 8.19 12.99
N ALA A 123 3.90 8.79 13.17
CA ALA A 123 4.04 10.23 13.28
C ALA A 123 3.49 10.97 12.04
N MET A 124 3.68 10.41 10.85
CA MET A 124 3.09 10.92 9.62
C MET A 124 1.55 10.76 9.62
N LEU A 125 1.04 9.58 9.95
CA LEU A 125 -0.40 9.30 9.92
C LEU A 125 -1.19 10.09 10.99
N ASP A 126 -0.56 10.34 12.14
CA ASP A 126 -1.13 11.10 13.27
C ASP A 126 -1.06 12.62 13.05
N ASP A 127 -0.33 13.10 12.04
CA ASP A 127 -0.29 14.52 11.72
C ASP A 127 -1.69 15.01 11.30
N PRO A 128 -2.25 16.07 11.91
CA PRO A 128 -3.59 16.55 11.58
C PRO A 128 -3.78 16.98 10.12
N GLY A 129 -2.69 17.26 9.40
CA GLY A 129 -2.69 17.59 7.98
C GLY A 129 -2.50 16.38 7.06
N ASN A 130 -2.32 15.17 7.60
CA ASN A 130 -2.15 13.97 6.79
C ASN A 130 -3.43 13.58 6.07
N ASP A 131 -3.28 13.31 4.78
CA ASP A 131 -4.33 12.86 3.87
C ASP A 131 -3.95 11.56 3.15
N ARG A 132 -2.88 10.89 3.60
CA ARG A 132 -2.43 9.61 3.04
C ARG A 132 -3.33 8.48 3.50
N ASN A 133 -3.78 7.66 2.54
CA ASN A 133 -4.63 6.49 2.81
C ASN A 133 -4.02 5.17 2.29
N ILE A 134 -2.84 5.25 1.67
CA ILE A 134 -2.04 4.09 1.30
C ILE A 134 -0.60 4.33 1.74
N VAL A 135 -0.02 3.39 2.48
CA VAL A 135 1.38 3.44 2.88
C VAL A 135 2.13 2.26 2.27
N MET A 136 3.25 2.57 1.64
CA MET A 136 4.16 1.58 1.06
C MET A 136 5.57 1.88 1.52
N TRP A 137 6.33 0.80 1.77
CA TRP A 137 7.75 0.89 2.03
C TRP A 137 8.51 -0.10 1.14
N SER A 138 9.68 0.31 0.66
CA SER A 138 10.58 -0.60 -0.07
C SER A 138 11.77 -1.00 0.76
N TRP A 139 12.11 -2.27 0.64
CA TRP A 139 13.41 -2.77 1.02
C TRP A 139 14.49 -2.26 0.07
N CYS A 140 15.67 -1.96 0.60
CA CYS A 140 16.90 -1.87 -0.16
C CYS A 140 17.61 -3.24 -0.04
N GLY A 141 18.80 -3.32 0.56
CA GLY A 141 19.52 -4.59 0.78
C GLY A 141 19.14 -5.35 2.05
N GLN A 142 18.27 -4.80 2.90
CA GLN A 142 18.08 -5.26 4.29
C GLN A 142 17.12 -6.45 4.44
N ALA A 143 16.47 -6.86 3.35
CA ALA A 143 15.56 -8.01 3.33
C ALA A 143 16.30 -9.36 3.28
N ASP A 144 17.56 -9.39 2.84
CA ASP A 144 18.40 -10.59 2.91
C ASP A 144 18.94 -10.75 4.33
N THR A 145 18.06 -11.21 5.23
CA THR A 145 18.29 -11.20 6.67
C THR A 145 17.70 -12.44 7.35
N THR A 146 17.64 -12.46 8.69
CA THR A 146 17.11 -13.58 9.47
C THR A 146 15.59 -13.70 9.35
N ALA A 147 15.03 -14.86 9.70
CA ALA A 147 13.59 -15.06 9.68
C ALA A 147 12.90 -14.19 10.73
N GLU A 148 13.58 -14.02 11.86
CA GLU A 148 13.16 -13.21 13.01
C GLU A 148 13.09 -11.72 12.62
N ASP A 149 14.06 -11.23 11.85
CA ASP A 149 14.08 -9.84 11.38
C ASP A 149 12.94 -9.55 10.38
N ILE A 150 12.59 -10.52 9.54
CA ILE A 150 11.38 -10.41 8.70
C ILE A 150 10.12 -10.51 9.55
N GLN A 151 10.10 -11.34 10.59
CA GLN A 151 8.95 -11.42 11.48
C GLN A 151 8.68 -10.08 12.18
N ILE A 152 9.73 -9.35 12.59
CA ILE A 152 9.60 -7.99 13.13
C ILE A 152 8.86 -7.08 12.13
N TYR A 153 9.24 -7.09 10.85
CA TYR A 153 8.55 -6.30 9.83
C TYR A 153 7.08 -6.67 9.72
N LEU A 154 6.75 -7.97 9.69
CA LEU A 154 5.37 -8.44 9.57
C LEU A 154 4.52 -8.07 10.79
N ASP A 155 5.09 -8.17 12.00
CA ASP A 155 4.42 -7.82 13.25
C ASP A 155 4.16 -6.31 13.32
N LEU A 156 5.13 -5.48 12.92
CA LEU A 156 4.99 -4.03 12.86
C LEU A 156 3.94 -3.58 11.83
N MET A 157 3.95 -4.17 10.64
CA MET A 157 2.92 -3.92 9.62
C MET A 157 1.53 -4.32 10.11
N SER A 158 1.39 -5.49 10.75
CA SER A 158 0.11 -5.93 11.33
C SER A 158 -0.37 -4.98 12.45
N GLY A 159 0.56 -4.43 13.24
CA GLY A 159 0.24 -3.40 14.23
C GLY A 159 -0.26 -2.11 13.61
N LEU A 160 0.37 -1.66 12.51
CA LEU A 160 -0.08 -0.50 11.75
C LEU A 160 -1.48 -0.71 11.15
N GLU A 161 -1.77 -1.88 10.59
CA GLU A 161 -3.10 -2.22 10.07
C GLU A 161 -4.17 -2.19 11.16
N ALA A 162 -3.85 -2.71 12.35
CA ALA A 162 -4.77 -2.72 13.49
C ALA A 162 -5.07 -1.31 14.02
N ASP A 163 -4.06 -0.45 14.06
CA ASP A 163 -4.17 0.89 14.63
C ASP A 163 -4.74 1.92 13.64
N TYR A 164 -4.56 1.71 12.32
CA TYR A 164 -5.04 2.58 11.25
C TYR A 164 -5.93 1.82 10.25
N PRO A 165 -7.13 1.37 10.66
CA PRO A 165 -7.99 0.48 9.85
C PRO A 165 -8.52 1.12 8.56
N ASP A 166 -8.45 2.45 8.43
CA ASP A 166 -8.84 3.20 7.22
C ASP A 166 -7.66 3.42 6.24
N VAL A 167 -6.45 2.97 6.59
CA VAL A 167 -5.24 3.05 5.77
C VAL A 167 -4.89 1.67 5.22
N THR A 168 -4.59 1.60 3.93
CA THR A 168 -4.08 0.37 3.30
C THR A 168 -2.56 0.32 3.40
N PHE A 169 -2.02 -0.79 3.90
CA PHE A 169 -0.57 -1.01 4.00
C PHE A 169 -0.13 -2.02 2.94
N ILE A 170 0.83 -1.64 2.10
CA ILE A 170 1.38 -2.50 1.05
C ILE A 170 2.62 -3.21 1.58
N TYR A 171 2.55 -4.54 1.67
CA TYR A 171 3.70 -5.39 1.94
C TYR A 171 4.54 -5.54 0.68
N MET A 172 5.86 -5.39 0.81
CA MET A 172 6.80 -5.51 -0.30
C MET A 172 7.88 -6.55 -0.02
N THR A 173 8.25 -7.32 -1.03
CA THR A 173 9.42 -8.21 -0.98
C THR A 173 10.72 -7.47 -1.30
N GLY A 174 11.86 -7.98 -0.83
CA GLY A 174 13.17 -7.45 -1.18
C GLY A 174 13.55 -7.65 -2.65
N HIS A 175 14.36 -6.74 -3.19
CA HIS A 175 14.91 -6.84 -4.54
C HIS A 175 15.83 -8.07 -4.68
N LEU A 176 15.73 -8.80 -5.79
CA LEU A 176 16.52 -10.02 -6.00
C LEU A 176 18.03 -9.72 -6.05
N THR A 177 18.82 -10.50 -5.30
CA THR A 177 20.29 -10.40 -5.24
C THR A 177 21.03 -11.46 -6.07
N GLY A 178 20.30 -12.28 -6.84
CA GLY A 178 20.89 -13.27 -7.74
C GLY A 178 21.35 -14.58 -7.06
N THR A 179 20.93 -14.85 -5.83
CA THR A 179 21.30 -16.05 -5.06
C THR A 179 20.47 -17.30 -5.37
N GLY A 180 19.44 -17.19 -6.23
CA GLY A 180 18.59 -18.30 -6.67
C GLY A 180 17.47 -18.68 -5.70
N GLU A 181 16.68 -19.69 -6.07
CA GLU A 181 15.50 -20.16 -5.31
C GLU A 181 15.85 -20.76 -3.94
N GLU A 182 17.08 -21.26 -3.77
CA GLU A 182 17.56 -21.76 -2.48
C GLU A 182 18.20 -20.64 -1.62
N GLY A 183 18.35 -19.43 -2.17
CA GLY A 183 18.96 -18.29 -1.50
C GLY A 183 18.14 -17.77 -0.31
N ASN A 184 18.82 -17.26 0.71
CA ASN A 184 18.17 -16.75 1.93
C ASN A 184 17.12 -15.67 1.63
N LEU A 185 17.45 -14.70 0.79
CA LEU A 185 16.50 -13.68 0.35
C LEU A 185 15.23 -14.28 -0.28
N HIS A 186 15.33 -15.33 -1.09
CA HIS A 186 14.14 -15.96 -1.67
C HIS A 186 13.24 -16.54 -0.58
N GLN A 187 13.82 -17.19 0.43
CA GLN A 187 13.10 -17.70 1.58
C GLN A 187 12.45 -16.57 2.41
N ARG A 188 13.15 -15.44 2.61
CA ARG A 188 12.61 -14.24 3.27
C ARG A 188 11.47 -13.58 2.50
N ASN A 189 11.60 -13.48 1.17
CA ASN A 189 10.53 -13.01 0.31
C ASN A 189 9.30 -13.94 0.36
N ASN A 190 9.51 -15.26 0.44
CA ASN A 190 8.42 -16.22 0.59
C ASN A 190 7.76 -16.17 1.97
N GLN A 191 8.49 -15.80 3.03
CA GLN A 191 7.89 -15.53 4.34
C GLN A 191 6.91 -14.35 4.27
N ILE A 192 7.28 -13.25 3.60
CA ILE A 192 6.39 -12.10 3.40
C ILE A 192 5.17 -12.50 2.56
N ARG A 193 5.36 -13.18 1.42
CA ARG A 193 4.25 -13.66 0.57
C ARG A 193 3.32 -14.59 1.34
N GLY A 194 3.89 -15.53 2.11
CA GLY A 194 3.13 -16.48 2.91
C GLY A 194 2.25 -15.79 3.96
N HIS A 195 2.75 -14.71 4.59
CA HIS A 195 1.96 -13.89 5.50
C HIS A 195 0.78 -13.22 4.78
N CYS A 196 1.02 -12.55 3.63
CA CYS A 196 -0.05 -11.90 2.88
C CYS A 196 -1.11 -12.87 2.35
N ILE A 197 -0.75 -14.11 1.99
CA ILE A 197 -1.72 -15.11 1.51
C ILE A 197 -2.59 -15.67 2.66
N ALA A 198 -2.08 -15.66 3.90
CA ALA A 198 -2.74 -16.26 5.05
C ALA A 198 -3.71 -15.31 5.79
N ASN A 199 -3.55 -13.99 5.61
CA ASN A 199 -4.36 -12.95 6.24
C ASN A 199 -5.47 -12.43 5.31
#